data_AF-A0AAU7XAK1-F1
#
_entry.id   AF-A0AAU7XAK1-F1
#
_cell.length_a   1.000
_cell.length_b   1.000
_cell.length_c   1.000
_cell.angle_alpha   90.00
_cell.angle_beta   90.00
_cell.angle_gamma   90.00
#
_symmetry.space_group_name_H-M   'P 1'
#
loop_
_entity.id
_entity.type
_entity.pdbx_description
1 polymer ?
#
loop_
_entity_poly.entity_id
_entity_poly.type
_entity_poly.pdbx_seq_one_letter_code
_entity_poly.pdbx_strand_id
1 'polypeptide(L)'
;MADTAIRAIEQARQAADAATLAANKAHEAVNAASASAHFSNIDTIADGAAAAAHAASGGVIDPFVFRLSIFVLAIFVGYYVVWSVTPALHTPLMSVTNAISSVIVVGALLSVAVPVLADGSTPIAARIFGFLALIMASVNIFGGFLVTSRMLAMYKKKQR
;
A
#
# COMPACT_ATOMS: atom_id res chain seq x y z
N MET A 1 33.64 -3.93 45.32
CA MET A 1 33.76 -3.05 44.12
C MET A 1 33.99 -3.86 42.84
N ALA A 2 34.84 -4.89 42.84
CA ALA A 2 35.02 -5.77 41.67
C ALA A 2 33.72 -6.50 41.25
N ASP A 3 32.93 -6.99 42.21
CA ASP A 3 31.68 -7.72 41.97
C ASP A 3 30.59 -6.88 41.28
N THR A 4 30.57 -5.56 41.55
CA THR A 4 29.60 -4.63 40.99
C THR A 4 29.91 -4.32 39.52
N ALA A 5 31.21 -4.24 39.18
CA ALA A 5 31.68 -4.07 37.81
C ALA A 5 31.42 -5.32 36.96
N ILE A 6 31.61 -6.52 37.52
CA ILE A 6 31.34 -7.79 36.82
C ILE A 6 29.84 -7.93 36.52
N ARG A 7 28.96 -7.63 37.48
CA ARG A 7 27.50 -7.66 37.26
C ARG A 7 27.02 -6.65 36.22
N ALA A 8 27.63 -5.46 36.16
CA ALA A 8 27.30 -4.46 35.15
C ALA A 8 27.71 -4.89 33.73
N ILE A 9 28.86 -5.56 33.60
CA ILE A 9 29.33 -6.13 32.32
C ILE A 9 28.43 -7.31 31.89
N GLU A 10 28.04 -8.17 32.83
CA GLU A 10 27.12 -9.28 32.58
C GLU A 10 25.74 -8.78 32.11
N GLN A 11 25.22 -7.73 32.76
CA GLN A 11 23.96 -7.09 32.38
C GLN A 11 24.05 -6.40 31.01
N ALA A 12 25.16 -5.73 30.72
CA ALA A 12 25.40 -5.12 29.41
C ALA A 12 25.49 -6.18 28.29
N ARG A 13 26.10 -7.33 28.58
CA ARG A 13 26.20 -8.47 27.65
C ARG A 13 24.84 -9.14 27.44
N GLN A 14 24.07 -9.36 28.51
CA GLN A 14 22.70 -9.87 28.42
C GLN A 14 21.77 -8.93 27.65
N ALA A 15 21.93 -7.61 27.78
CA ALA A 15 21.17 -6.64 27.00
C ALA A 15 21.57 -6.65 25.51
N ALA A 16 22.86 -6.84 25.20
CA ALA A 16 23.34 -6.97 23.82
C ALA A 16 22.90 -8.30 23.18
N ASP A 17 22.91 -9.39 23.93
CA ASP A 17 22.42 -10.71 23.48
C ASP A 17 20.89 -10.69 23.28
N ALA A 18 20.14 -9.98 24.14
CA ALA A 18 18.71 -9.76 23.95
C ALA A 18 18.42 -8.89 22.71
N ALA A 19 19.24 -7.87 22.45
CA ALA A 19 19.09 -6.99 21.29
C ALA A 19 19.41 -7.72 19.96
N THR A 20 20.43 -8.57 19.94
CA THR A 20 20.75 -9.40 18.77
C THR A 20 19.70 -10.49 18.54
N LEU A 21 19.14 -11.08 19.60
CA LEU A 21 18.04 -12.03 19.49
C LEU A 21 16.74 -11.37 18.98
N ALA A 22 16.47 -10.13 19.40
CA ALA A 22 15.35 -9.34 18.88
C ALA A 22 15.57 -8.94 17.40
N ALA A 23 16.79 -8.56 17.02
CA ALA A 23 17.15 -8.25 15.63
C ALA A 23 17.03 -9.49 14.73
N ASN A 24 17.49 -10.66 15.19
CA ASN A 24 17.38 -11.91 14.44
C ASN A 24 15.92 -12.35 14.28
N LYS A 25 15.09 -12.22 15.33
CA LYS A 25 13.63 -12.45 15.23
C LYS A 25 12.95 -11.47 14.26
N ALA A 26 13.41 -10.22 14.20
CA ALA A 26 12.92 -9.25 13.23
C ALA A 26 13.34 -9.62 11.80
N HIS A 27 14.58 -10.06 11.58
CA HIS A 27 15.05 -10.54 10.28
C HIS A 27 14.34 -11.83 9.84
N GLU A 28 14.03 -12.74 10.77
CA GLU A 28 13.24 -13.96 10.50
C GLU A 28 11.78 -13.63 10.19
N ALA A 29 11.16 -12.67 10.90
CA ALA A 29 9.81 -12.19 10.60
C ALA A 29 9.75 -11.50 9.23
N VAL A 30 10.79 -10.72 8.87
CA VAL A 30 10.93 -10.09 7.54
C VAL A 30 11.14 -11.14 6.46
N ASN A 31 11.95 -12.17 6.70
CA ASN A 31 12.18 -13.27 5.76
C ASN A 31 10.94 -14.18 5.61
N ALA A 32 10.17 -14.40 6.67
CA ALA A 32 8.88 -15.09 6.60
C ALA A 32 7.82 -14.26 5.85
N ALA A 33 7.82 -12.94 6.04
CA ALA A 33 6.96 -11.99 5.30
C ALA A 33 7.34 -11.90 3.81
N SER A 34 8.62 -12.05 3.47
CA SER A 34 9.09 -12.06 2.08
C SER A 34 9.00 -13.45 1.41
N ALA A 35 9.07 -14.55 2.16
CA ALA A 35 8.74 -15.88 1.66
C ALA A 35 7.23 -16.05 1.39
N SER A 36 6.39 -15.31 2.12
CA SER A 36 4.95 -15.17 1.86
C SER A 36 4.59 -14.03 0.91
N ALA A 37 5.59 -13.41 0.25
CA ALA A 37 5.39 -12.48 -0.87
C ALA A 37 4.91 -13.19 -2.15
N HIS A 38 4.03 -14.17 -2.02
CA HIS A 38 2.96 -14.28 -2.99
C HIS A 38 2.24 -12.94 -2.99
N PHE A 39 2.19 -12.29 -4.16
CA PHE A 39 1.55 -11.01 -4.42
C PHE A 39 0.05 -10.95 -4.04
N SER A 40 -0.46 -11.99 -3.36
CA SER A 40 -1.84 -12.19 -2.95
C SER A 40 -2.31 -11.35 -1.78
N ASN A 41 -1.42 -10.90 -0.89
CA ASN A 41 -1.81 -10.24 0.35
C ASN A 41 -1.20 -8.84 0.46
N ILE A 42 -1.87 -7.84 -0.12
CA ILE A 42 -1.60 -6.41 0.17
C ILE A 42 -1.68 -6.13 1.68
N ASP A 43 -2.52 -6.88 2.40
CA ASP A 43 -2.58 -6.85 3.86
C ASP A 43 -1.22 -7.19 4.49
N THR A 44 -0.45 -8.15 3.97
CA THR A 44 0.88 -8.50 4.48
C THR A 44 1.92 -7.38 4.26
N ILE A 45 1.82 -6.63 3.16
CA ILE A 45 2.72 -5.48 2.91
C ILE A 45 2.36 -4.32 3.83
N ALA A 46 1.06 -4.04 3.98
CA ALA A 46 0.56 -3.04 4.91
C ALA A 46 0.87 -3.40 6.37
N ASP A 47 0.78 -4.70 6.72
CA ASP A 47 1.13 -5.26 8.02
C ASP A 47 2.64 -5.26 8.24
N GLY A 48 3.45 -5.49 7.21
CA GLY A 48 4.90 -5.40 7.28
C GLY A 48 5.38 -3.97 7.52
N ALA A 49 4.77 -3.00 6.83
CA ALA A 49 5.04 -1.57 7.05
C ALA A 49 4.54 -1.12 8.44
N ALA A 50 3.35 -1.57 8.85
CA ALA A 50 2.81 -1.29 10.18
C ALA A 50 3.67 -1.93 11.27
N ALA A 51 4.13 -3.17 11.09
CA ALA A 51 5.00 -3.87 12.03
C ALA A 51 6.40 -3.24 12.10
N ALA A 52 6.96 -2.80 10.98
CA ALA A 52 8.24 -2.09 10.95
C ALA A 52 8.13 -0.73 11.64
N ALA A 53 7.06 0.02 11.41
CA ALA A 53 6.78 1.28 12.10
C ALA A 53 6.45 1.07 13.58
N HIS A 54 5.76 -0.02 13.92
CA HIS A 54 5.45 -0.42 15.30
C HIS A 54 6.73 -0.81 16.05
N ALA A 55 7.61 -1.59 15.44
CA ALA A 55 8.92 -1.93 15.98
C ALA A 55 9.82 -0.69 16.12
N ALA A 56 9.83 0.20 15.12
CA ALA A 56 10.60 1.44 15.15
C ALA A 56 10.07 2.46 16.18
N SER A 57 8.77 2.41 16.51
CA SER A 57 8.16 3.25 17.56
C SER A 57 8.22 2.61 18.95
N GLY A 58 8.70 1.37 19.09
CA GLY A 58 8.80 0.68 20.39
C GLY A 58 7.52 -0.04 20.82
N GLY A 59 6.62 -0.38 19.89
CA GLY A 59 5.42 -1.16 20.16
C GLY A 59 4.21 -0.36 20.65
N VAL A 60 4.22 0.97 20.50
CA VAL A 60 3.14 1.84 21.03
C VAL A 60 2.03 2.14 20.04
N ILE A 61 2.23 1.97 18.72
CA ILE A 61 1.26 2.40 17.70
C ILE A 61 0.51 1.20 17.12
N ASP A 62 -0.78 1.09 17.43
CA ASP A 62 -1.65 0.04 16.89
C ASP A 62 -1.70 0.08 15.33
N PRO A 63 -1.66 -1.07 14.62
CA PRO A 63 -1.73 -1.13 13.16
C PRO A 63 -2.96 -0.44 12.55
N PHE A 64 -4.10 -0.46 13.25
CA PHE A 64 -5.30 0.27 12.83
C PHE A 64 -5.06 1.78 12.92
N VAL A 65 -4.48 2.28 14.01
CA VAL A 65 -4.15 3.71 14.18
C VAL A 65 -3.14 4.15 13.12
N PHE A 66 -2.18 3.29 12.76
CA PHE A 66 -1.25 3.55 11.67
C PHE A 66 -1.95 3.68 10.31
N ARG A 67 -2.80 2.71 9.94
CA ARG A 67 -3.59 2.75 8.68
C ARG A 67 -4.53 3.96 8.65
N LEU A 68 -5.17 4.28 9.78
CA LEU A 68 -6.03 5.44 9.93
C LEU A 68 -5.25 6.75 9.77
N SER A 69 -4.03 6.82 10.30
CA SER A 69 -3.16 7.99 10.15
C SER A 69 -2.79 8.22 8.68
N ILE A 70 -2.43 7.16 7.94
CA ILE A 70 -2.17 7.24 6.50
C ILE A 70 -3.43 7.70 5.76
N PHE A 71 -4.59 7.16 6.09
CA PHE A 71 -5.86 7.56 5.49
C PHE A 71 -6.16 9.06 5.69
N VAL A 72 -6.01 9.56 6.92
CA VAL A 72 -6.23 10.98 7.23
C VAL A 72 -5.22 11.87 6.51
N LEU A 73 -3.93 11.49 6.51
CA LEU A 73 -2.88 12.22 5.78
C LEU A 73 -3.16 12.25 4.26
N ALA A 74 -3.63 11.15 3.69
CA ALA A 74 -4.00 11.08 2.27
C ALA A 74 -5.17 12.01 1.92
N ILE A 75 -6.15 12.19 2.81
CA ILE A 75 -7.23 13.17 2.63
C ILE A 75 -6.68 14.60 2.57
N PHE A 76 -5.77 14.96 3.49
CA PHE A 76 -5.14 16.29 3.48
C PHE A 76 -4.38 16.53 2.17
N VAL A 77 -3.55 15.57 1.76
CA VAL A 77 -2.82 15.66 0.48
C VAL A 77 -3.79 15.80 -0.70
N GLY A 78 -4.85 14.99 -0.75
CA GLY A 78 -5.87 15.05 -1.80
C GLY A 78 -6.56 16.42 -1.87
N TYR A 79 -6.92 17.00 -0.73
CA TYR A 79 -7.51 18.33 -0.65
C TYR A 79 -6.58 19.40 -1.25
N TYR A 80 -5.32 19.47 -0.80
CA TYR A 80 -4.38 20.47 -1.28
C TYR A 80 -4.03 20.31 -2.77
N VAL A 81 -3.94 19.07 -3.26
CA VAL A 81 -3.64 18.79 -4.67
C VAL A 81 -4.77 19.27 -5.59
N VAL A 82 -6.04 19.05 -5.22
CA VAL A 82 -7.19 19.48 -6.02
C VAL A 82 -7.42 20.99 -5.92
N TRP A 83 -7.19 21.59 -4.76
CA TRP A 83 -7.43 23.02 -4.55
C TRP A 83 -6.40 23.92 -5.27
N SER A 84 -5.23 23.37 -5.62
CA SER A 84 -4.13 24.11 -6.25
C SER A 84 -4.20 24.17 -7.80
N VAL A 85 -5.38 23.91 -8.38
CA VAL A 85 -5.56 23.85 -9.84
C VAL A 85 -6.25 25.09 -10.40
N THR A 86 -5.89 25.48 -11.63
CA THR A 86 -6.50 26.65 -12.28
C THR A 86 -7.97 26.36 -12.67
N PRO A 87 -8.91 27.33 -12.56
CA PRO A 87 -10.34 27.12 -12.83
C PRO A 87 -10.67 26.51 -14.21
N ALA A 88 -9.87 26.81 -15.24
CA ALA A 88 -10.04 26.26 -16.59
C ALA A 88 -9.82 24.73 -16.68
N LEU A 89 -9.18 24.14 -15.66
CA LEU A 89 -8.85 22.72 -15.62
C LEU A 89 -9.83 21.89 -14.78
N HIS A 90 -10.89 22.47 -14.20
CA HIS A 90 -11.85 21.69 -13.38
C HIS A 90 -12.52 20.58 -14.18
N THR A 91 -12.90 20.84 -15.43
CA THR A 91 -13.53 19.83 -16.31
C THR A 91 -12.53 18.73 -16.74
N PRO A 92 -11.31 19.06 -17.19
CA PRO A 92 -10.27 18.04 -17.37
C PRO A 92 -9.91 17.28 -16.09
N LEU A 93 -9.88 17.95 -14.95
CA LEU A 93 -9.53 17.35 -13.67
C LEU A 93 -10.60 16.37 -13.20
N MET A 94 -11.88 16.67 -13.44
CA MET A 94 -12.98 15.73 -13.20
C MET A 94 -12.78 14.42 -13.98
N SER A 95 -12.35 14.53 -15.24
CA SER A 95 -12.03 13.36 -16.08
C SER A 95 -10.80 12.59 -15.56
N VAL A 96 -9.76 13.28 -15.10
CA VAL A 96 -8.59 12.65 -14.47
C VAL A 96 -8.96 11.93 -13.18
N THR A 97 -9.78 12.53 -12.32
CA THR A 97 -10.23 11.86 -11.08
C THR A 97 -11.05 10.60 -11.37
N ASN A 98 -11.78 10.57 -12.48
CA ASN A 98 -12.48 9.36 -12.94
C ASN A 98 -11.50 8.26 -13.38
N ALA A 99 -10.36 8.62 -14.00
CA ALA A 99 -9.31 7.65 -14.30
C ALA A 99 -8.60 7.16 -13.01
N ILE A 100 -8.28 8.06 -12.09
CA ILE A 100 -7.58 7.73 -10.83
C ILE A 100 -8.41 6.80 -9.93
N SER A 101 -9.74 6.95 -9.91
CA SER A 101 -10.63 6.06 -9.14
C SER A 101 -10.54 4.60 -9.58
N SER A 102 -9.95 4.31 -10.75
CA SER A 102 -9.69 2.97 -11.25
C SER A 102 -8.59 2.21 -10.51
N VAL A 103 -8.08 2.71 -9.38
CA VAL A 103 -7.20 1.96 -8.46
C VAL A 103 -7.79 0.61 -8.03
N ILE A 104 -9.11 0.47 -8.13
CA ILE A 104 -9.87 -0.78 -7.95
C ILE A 104 -9.33 -1.94 -8.81
N VAL A 105 -8.66 -1.65 -9.94
CA VAL A 105 -8.00 -2.68 -10.78
C VAL A 105 -7.03 -3.55 -9.99
N VAL A 106 -6.37 -2.99 -8.97
CA VAL A 106 -5.45 -3.73 -8.09
C VAL A 106 -6.21 -4.81 -7.32
N GLY A 107 -7.37 -4.46 -6.74
CA GLY A 107 -8.22 -5.42 -6.03
C GLY A 107 -8.82 -6.48 -6.95
N ALA A 108 -9.20 -6.11 -8.18
CA ALA A 108 -9.69 -7.05 -9.18
C ALA A 108 -8.60 -8.05 -9.61
N LEU A 109 -7.38 -7.59 -9.84
CA LEU A 109 -6.24 -8.45 -10.15
C LEU A 109 -5.94 -9.42 -9.03
N LEU A 110 -5.96 -8.98 -7.76
CA LEU A 110 -5.82 -9.89 -6.63
C LEU A 110 -6.94 -10.94 -6.60
N SER A 111 -8.18 -10.49 -6.80
CA SER A 111 -9.35 -11.38 -6.78
C SER A 111 -9.31 -12.46 -7.88
N VAL A 112 -8.58 -12.24 -8.98
CA VAL A 112 -8.42 -13.22 -10.08
C VAL A 112 -7.10 -13.99 -9.99
N ALA A 113 -6.00 -13.34 -9.65
CA ALA A 113 -4.66 -13.93 -9.65
C ALA A 113 -4.43 -14.87 -8.46
N VAL A 114 -4.92 -14.51 -7.27
CA VAL A 114 -4.74 -15.33 -6.05
C VAL A 114 -5.40 -16.71 -6.19
N PRO A 115 -6.65 -16.81 -6.68
CA PRO A 115 -7.27 -18.09 -6.95
C PRO A 115 -6.53 -18.99 -7.95
N VAL A 116 -5.84 -18.41 -8.94
CA VAL A 116 -5.16 -19.16 -10.01
C VAL A 116 -3.85 -19.79 -9.50
N LEU A 117 -3.20 -19.15 -8.52
CA LEU A 117 -1.94 -19.60 -7.92
C LEU A 117 -2.13 -20.55 -6.72
N ALA A 118 -3.27 -20.46 -6.01
CA ALA A 118 -3.58 -21.26 -4.83
C ALA A 118 -4.56 -22.39 -5.13
N ASP A 119 -4.04 -23.60 -5.32
CA ASP A 119 -4.60 -24.95 -5.18
C ASP A 119 -6.14 -25.21 -5.27
N GLY A 120 -6.86 -24.46 -6.09
CA GLY A 120 -8.23 -24.76 -6.51
C GLY A 120 -9.35 -24.58 -5.47
N SER A 121 -9.05 -24.20 -4.23
CA SER A 121 -10.03 -24.07 -3.14
C SER A 121 -10.81 -22.73 -3.13
N THR A 122 -10.55 -21.86 -4.09
CA THR A 122 -11.18 -20.54 -4.18
C THR A 122 -12.56 -20.62 -4.84
N PRO A 123 -13.61 -20.00 -4.26
CA PRO A 123 -14.95 -20.03 -4.83
C PRO A 123 -14.96 -19.54 -6.29
N ILE A 124 -15.54 -20.33 -7.19
CA ILE A 124 -15.70 -19.97 -8.62
C ILE A 124 -16.36 -18.59 -8.77
N ALA A 125 -17.28 -18.25 -7.86
CA ALA A 125 -17.91 -16.94 -7.81
C ALA A 125 -16.89 -15.79 -7.70
N ALA A 126 -15.89 -15.89 -6.81
CA ALA A 126 -14.89 -14.85 -6.62
C ALA A 126 -14.05 -14.62 -7.89
N ARG A 127 -13.73 -15.70 -8.63
CA ARG A 127 -13.02 -15.62 -9.92
C ARG A 127 -13.85 -14.90 -10.98
N ILE A 128 -15.14 -15.24 -11.08
CA ILE A 128 -16.06 -14.62 -12.05
C ILE A 128 -16.26 -13.13 -11.73
N PHE A 129 -16.51 -12.80 -10.47
CA PHE A 129 -16.66 -11.40 -10.04
C PHE A 129 -15.37 -10.61 -10.19
N GLY A 130 -14.22 -11.19 -9.86
CA GLY A 130 -12.91 -10.58 -10.09
C GLY A 130 -12.64 -10.31 -11.57
N PHE A 131 -12.98 -11.25 -12.46
CA PHE A 131 -12.82 -11.08 -13.90
C PHE A 131 -13.74 -9.98 -14.45
N LEU A 132 -15.00 -9.94 -14.00
CA LEU A 132 -15.94 -8.90 -14.38
C LEU A 132 -15.50 -7.52 -13.86
N ALA A 133 -15.00 -7.46 -12.62
CA ALA A 133 -14.42 -6.27 -12.03
C ALA A 133 -13.20 -5.78 -12.81
N LEU A 134 -12.37 -6.68 -13.33
CA LEU A 134 -11.19 -6.34 -14.14
C LEU A 134 -11.60 -5.71 -15.48
N ILE A 135 -12.63 -6.25 -16.14
CA ILE A 135 -13.19 -5.66 -17.37
C ILE A 135 -13.74 -4.26 -17.09
N MET A 136 -14.54 -4.10 -16.04
CA MET A 136 -15.13 -2.81 -15.67
C MET A 136 -14.06 -1.78 -15.30
N ALA A 137 -13.04 -2.18 -14.53
CA ALA A 137 -11.91 -1.33 -14.19
C ALA A 137 -11.13 -0.89 -15.44
N SER A 138 -10.91 -1.80 -16.39
CA SER A 138 -10.22 -1.50 -17.66
C SER A 138 -10.97 -0.43 -18.47
N VAL A 139 -12.29 -0.54 -18.58
CA VAL A 139 -13.12 0.47 -19.26
C VAL A 139 -12.98 1.84 -18.61
N ASN A 140 -12.95 1.91 -17.27
CA ASN A 140 -12.80 3.17 -16.55
C ASN A 140 -11.41 3.81 -16.74
N ILE A 141 -10.34 2.98 -16.75
CA ILE A 141 -8.97 3.42 -17.05
C ILE A 141 -8.89 4.02 -18.44
N PHE A 142 -9.23 3.22 -19.46
CA PHE A 142 -9.07 3.64 -20.85
C PHE A 142 -10.03 4.76 -21.23
N GLY A 143 -11.28 4.70 -20.75
CA GLY A 143 -12.28 5.76 -20.96
C GLY A 143 -11.87 7.08 -20.33
N GLY A 144 -11.41 7.05 -19.07
CA GLY A 144 -10.96 8.24 -18.35
C GLY A 144 -9.76 8.92 -19.03
N PHE A 145 -8.75 8.15 -19.45
CA PHE A 145 -7.57 8.72 -20.12
C PHE A 145 -7.85 9.19 -21.56
N LEU A 146 -8.71 8.50 -22.31
CA LEU A 146 -9.07 8.90 -23.67
C LEU A 146 -9.87 10.21 -23.67
N VAL A 147 -10.85 10.34 -22.77
CA VAL A 147 -11.63 11.58 -22.63
C VAL A 147 -10.75 12.73 -22.16
N THR A 148 -9.88 12.50 -21.17
CA THR A 148 -8.94 13.51 -20.68
C THR A 148 -8.01 14.00 -21.79
N SER A 149 -7.43 13.08 -22.57
CA SER A 149 -6.53 13.45 -23.67
C SER A 149 -7.23 14.25 -24.77
N ARG A 150 -8.49 13.92 -25.08
CA ARG A 150 -9.33 14.71 -26.00
C ARG A 150 -9.63 16.10 -25.44
N MET A 151 -9.91 16.21 -24.14
CA MET A 151 -10.14 17.50 -23.48
C MET A 151 -8.89 18.38 -23.45
N LEU A 152 -7.72 17.81 -23.14
CA LEU A 152 -6.44 18.52 -23.12
C LEU A 152 -5.93 18.88 -24.53
N ALA A 153 -6.25 18.07 -25.54
CA ALA A 153 -5.91 18.36 -26.93
C ALA A 153 -6.60 19.64 -27.45
N MET A 154 -7.77 20.00 -26.90
CA MET A 154 -8.46 21.25 -27.25
C MET A 154 -7.77 22.51 -26.72
N TYR A 155 -6.86 22.38 -25.76
CA TYR A 155 -6.05 23.49 -25.23
C TYR A 155 -4.69 23.64 -25.92
N LYS A 156 -4.31 22.73 -26.83
CA LYS A 156 -3.10 22.89 -27.65
C LYS A 156 -3.36 23.94 -28.72
N LYS A 157 -2.57 25.03 -28.73
CA LYS A 157 -2.56 25.97 -29.86
C LYS A 157 -2.26 25.21 -31.14
N LYS A 158 -3.11 25.41 -32.16
CA LYS A 158 -2.89 24.96 -33.53
C LYS A 158 -1.49 25.45 -33.94
N GLN A 159 -0.55 24.54 -34.17
CA GLN A 159 0.72 24.92 -34.80
C GLN A 159 0.36 25.51 -36.17
N ARG A 160 0.70 26.78 -36.35
CA ARG A 160 0.71 27.44 -37.65
C ARG A 160 2.03 27.15 -38.32
#